data_AF-A0A8S2QDV3-F1
#
_entry.id   AF-A0A8S2QDV3-F1
#
_cell.length_a   1.000
_cell.length_b   1.000
_cell.length_c   1.000
_cell.angle_alpha   90.00
_cell.angle_beta   90.00
_cell.angle_gamma   90.00
#
_symmetry.space_group_name_H-M   'P 1'
#
loop_
_entity.id
_entity.type
_entity.pdbx_description
1 polymer ?
#
loop_
_entity_poly.entity_id
_entity_poly.type
_entity_poly.pdbx_seq_one_letter_code
_entity_poly.pdbx_strand_id
1 'polypeptide(L)'
;MKFRFKFNCQTYSITFDDINDEITILELKNKIKKRFLSLRKSNFHLSIDGINKLDEEKKMSEYNLHTRDVIHILNEINNGSISSLSLDQPLTLEEVRDFHTYPLLMHRLVEQSHPQDDFDFIVLVIHALMLESGFQMDAENDYDLNIARKSSTFYVIRYRHKLCEEERIRCSLAIMKTDSLVTIDGVVNSISQACGKLSFNISNYLHTQKE
;
A
#
# COMPACT_ATOMS: atom_id res chain seq x y z
N MET A 1 4.00 16.49 -24.75
CA MET A 1 5.16 16.04 -23.96
C MET A 1 4.79 14.91 -22.99
N LYS A 2 5.72 14.01 -22.65
CA LYS A 2 5.49 12.90 -21.71
C LYS A 2 6.31 13.09 -20.43
N PHE A 3 5.69 13.06 -19.27
CA PHE A 3 6.35 13.19 -17.96
C PHE A 3 6.16 11.95 -17.10
N ARG A 4 7.02 11.79 -16.09
CA ARG A 4 6.83 10.84 -14.99
C ARG A 4 6.50 11.64 -13.74
N PHE A 5 5.38 11.35 -13.10
CA PHE A 5 4.97 11.98 -11.86
C PHE A 5 5.18 11.02 -10.71
N LYS A 6 6.01 11.39 -9.74
CA LYS A 6 6.15 10.65 -8.50
C LYS A 6 5.19 11.22 -7.47
N PHE A 7 4.21 10.42 -7.07
CA PHE A 7 3.23 10.76 -6.05
C PHE A 7 3.13 9.60 -5.07
N ASN A 8 3.38 9.87 -3.79
CA ASN A 8 3.59 8.85 -2.77
C ASN A 8 4.71 7.87 -3.19
N CYS A 9 4.44 6.56 -3.11
CA CYS A 9 5.37 5.50 -3.54
C CYS A 9 5.20 5.11 -5.01
N GLN A 10 4.32 5.77 -5.77
CA GLN A 10 3.99 5.40 -7.14
C GLN A 10 4.56 6.41 -8.14
N THR A 11 4.92 5.90 -9.32
CA THR A 11 5.37 6.73 -10.46
C THR A 11 4.41 6.54 -11.62
N TYR A 12 3.76 7.62 -12.04
CA TYR A 12 2.78 7.62 -13.12
C TYR A 12 3.40 8.24 -14.37
N SER A 13 3.29 7.58 -15.51
CA SER A 13 3.72 8.19 -16.77
C SER A 13 2.52 8.80 -17.49
N ILE A 14 2.55 10.11 -17.70
CA ILE A 14 1.45 10.86 -18.31
C ILE A 14 1.95 11.60 -19.53
N THR A 15 1.21 11.43 -20.63
CA THR A 15 1.40 12.20 -21.85
C THR A 15 0.37 13.32 -21.91
N PHE A 16 0.83 14.53 -22.19
CA PHE A 16 -0.02 15.67 -22.49
C PHE A 16 0.23 16.09 -23.93
N ASP A 17 -0.82 16.07 -24.75
CA ASP A 17 -0.72 16.34 -26.19
C ASP A 17 -0.67 17.85 -26.49
N ASP A 18 -1.07 18.67 -25.52
CA ASP A 18 -1.29 20.11 -25.61
C ASP A 18 -0.37 20.91 -24.66
N ILE A 19 0.81 20.37 -24.34
CA ILE A 19 1.84 21.05 -23.53
C ILE A 19 3.08 21.29 -24.38
N ASN A 20 3.56 22.53 -24.32
CA ASN A 20 4.87 22.98 -24.81
C ASN A 20 5.69 23.58 -23.65
N ASP A 21 6.94 23.93 -23.92
CA ASP A 21 7.87 24.44 -22.91
C ASP A 21 7.52 25.85 -22.39
N GLU A 22 6.53 26.50 -23.00
CA GLU A 22 6.09 27.86 -22.68
C GLU A 22 5.01 27.93 -21.58
N ILE A 23 4.42 26.80 -21.18
CA ILE A 23 3.41 26.80 -20.12
C ILE A 23 4.05 27.05 -18.76
N THR A 24 3.26 27.63 -17.87
CA THR A 24 3.61 27.85 -16.46
C THR A 24 3.49 26.56 -15.64
N ILE A 25 4.19 26.52 -14.50
CA ILE A 25 4.04 25.46 -13.51
C ILE A 25 2.59 25.39 -12.99
N LEU A 26 1.90 26.52 -12.84
CA LEU A 26 0.48 26.56 -12.48
C LEU A 26 -0.42 25.86 -13.51
N GLU A 27 -0.21 26.10 -14.80
CA GLU A 27 -0.96 25.45 -15.87
C GLU A 27 -0.70 23.94 -15.90
N LEU A 28 0.55 23.53 -15.73
CA LEU A 28 0.91 22.11 -15.58
C LEU A 28 0.19 21.48 -14.39
N LYS A 29 0.22 22.15 -13.22
CA LYS A 29 -0.48 21.73 -12.00
C LYS A 29 -1.99 21.58 -12.23
N ASN A 30 -2.62 22.49 -12.97
CA ASN A 30 -4.04 22.39 -13.33
C ASN A 30 -4.34 21.22 -14.28
N LYS A 31 -3.44 20.91 -15.22
CA LYS A 31 -3.58 19.73 -16.08
C LYS A 31 -3.41 18.42 -15.30
N ILE A 32 -2.48 18.39 -14.35
CA ILE A 32 -2.29 17.29 -13.39
C ILE A 32 -3.57 17.11 -12.57
N LYS A 33 -4.17 18.18 -12.01
CA LYS A 33 -5.46 18.12 -11.29
C LYS A 33 -6.60 17.51 -12.11
N LYS A 34 -6.65 17.79 -13.42
CA LYS A 34 -7.68 17.20 -14.30
C LYS A 34 -7.49 15.69 -14.47
N ARG A 35 -6.24 15.22 -14.50
CA ARG A 35 -5.86 13.81 -14.70
C ARG A 35 -5.93 12.98 -13.41
N PHE A 36 -5.50 13.55 -12.29
CA PHE A 36 -5.53 12.90 -10.98
C PHE A 36 -6.76 13.36 -10.21
N LEU A 37 -7.81 12.53 -10.19
CA LEU A 37 -9.05 12.80 -9.46
C LEU A 37 -8.78 13.16 -7.98
N SER A 38 -7.82 12.45 -7.39
CA SER A 38 -7.31 12.62 -6.02
C SER A 38 -6.78 14.02 -5.71
N LEU A 39 -6.26 14.72 -6.72
CA LEU A 39 -5.65 16.03 -6.56
C LEU A 39 -6.61 17.19 -6.81
N ARG A 40 -7.86 16.91 -7.17
CA ARG A 40 -8.85 17.97 -7.50
C ARG A 40 -9.17 18.86 -6.30
N LYS A 41 -9.24 18.28 -5.11
CA LYS A 41 -9.55 18.98 -3.85
C LYS A 41 -8.32 19.28 -3.00
N SER A 42 -7.13 18.81 -3.39
CA SER A 42 -5.92 19.00 -2.61
C SER A 42 -5.11 20.23 -3.03
N ASN A 43 -4.45 20.84 -2.06
CA ASN A 43 -3.35 21.75 -2.30
C ASN A 43 -2.05 20.93 -2.35
N PHE A 44 -1.41 20.93 -3.50
CA PHE A 44 -0.12 20.28 -3.72
C PHE A 44 0.82 21.20 -4.48
N HIS A 45 2.10 20.91 -4.43
CA HIS A 45 3.19 21.61 -5.09
C HIS A 45 3.94 20.65 -5.99
N LEU A 46 4.63 21.18 -6.99
CA LEU A 46 5.50 20.39 -7.86
C LEU A 46 6.95 20.59 -7.44
N SER A 47 7.78 19.57 -7.63
CA SER A 47 9.20 19.59 -7.29
C SER A 47 9.98 18.67 -8.24
N ILE A 48 11.23 18.99 -8.55
CA ILE A 48 12.09 18.16 -9.40
C ILE A 48 12.95 17.22 -8.55
N ASP A 49 13.38 17.68 -7.37
CA ASP A 49 14.22 16.94 -6.43
C ASP A 49 13.41 16.28 -5.29
N GLY A 50 12.09 16.52 -5.24
CA GLY A 50 11.21 16.05 -4.19
C GLY A 50 11.27 16.87 -2.91
N ILE A 51 12.00 17.98 -2.88
CA ILE A 51 12.22 18.81 -1.69
C ILE A 51 11.79 20.25 -1.99
N ASN A 52 12.34 20.85 -3.03
CA ASN A 52 12.14 22.25 -3.35
C ASN A 52 10.90 22.43 -4.22
N LYS A 53 10.00 23.30 -3.77
CA LYS A 53 8.79 23.67 -4.51
C LYS A 53 9.15 24.50 -5.72
N LEU A 54 8.58 24.15 -6.86
CA LEU A 54 8.62 24.97 -8.06
C LEU A 54 7.68 26.17 -7.90
N ASP A 55 8.18 27.34 -8.27
CA ASP A 55 7.40 28.57 -8.39
C ASP A 55 6.34 28.41 -9.47
N GLU A 56 5.08 28.69 -9.12
CA GLU A 56 3.91 28.49 -9.97
C GLU A 56 3.84 29.47 -11.14
N GLU A 57 4.43 30.66 -11.00
CA GLU A 57 4.42 31.72 -12.01
C GLU A 57 5.49 31.52 -13.09
N LYS A 58 6.51 30.72 -12.81
CA LYS A 58 7.61 30.45 -13.74
C LYS A 58 7.22 29.45 -14.81
N LYS A 59 7.87 29.56 -15.96
CA LYS A 59 7.68 28.62 -17.09
C LYS A 59 8.42 27.32 -16.86
N MET A 60 7.96 26.26 -17.52
CA MET A 60 8.63 24.96 -17.51
C MET A 60 10.05 25.01 -18.09
N SER A 61 10.26 25.82 -19.12
CA SER A 61 11.57 26.03 -19.75
C SER A 61 12.61 26.61 -18.79
N GLU A 62 12.20 27.44 -17.83
CA GLU A 62 13.11 28.03 -16.82
C GLU A 62 13.70 26.98 -15.87
N TYR A 63 13.04 25.83 -15.74
CA TYR A 63 13.50 24.71 -14.95
C TYR A 63 14.16 23.60 -15.79
N ASN A 64 14.35 23.82 -17.09
CA ASN A 64 14.84 22.83 -18.05
C ASN A 64 14.03 21.51 -17.98
N LEU A 65 12.72 21.60 -17.78
CA LEU A 65 11.85 20.42 -17.74
C LEU A 65 11.70 19.81 -19.13
N HIS A 66 12.21 18.60 -19.32
CA HIS A 66 12.19 17.87 -20.56
C HIS A 66 11.27 16.64 -20.51
N THR A 67 10.96 16.12 -21.70
CA THR A 67 10.19 14.89 -21.82
C THR A 67 10.93 13.74 -21.11
N ARG A 68 10.21 12.99 -20.27
CA ARG A 68 10.62 11.87 -19.39
C ARG A 68 11.18 12.26 -18.03
N ASP A 69 11.26 13.55 -17.71
CA ASP A 69 11.64 14.00 -16.39
C ASP A 69 10.66 13.52 -15.32
N VAL A 70 11.21 13.36 -14.11
CA VAL A 70 10.44 12.97 -12.94
C VAL A 70 10.06 14.23 -12.17
N ILE A 71 8.77 14.47 -12.03
CA ILE A 71 8.21 15.58 -11.27
C ILE A 71 7.52 14.99 -10.04
N HIS A 72 7.97 15.41 -8.87
CA HIS A 72 7.42 15.03 -7.58
C HIS A 72 6.20 15.90 -7.25
N ILE A 73 5.15 15.26 -6.75
CA ILE A 73 3.93 15.93 -6.27
C ILE A 73 4.00 15.96 -4.73
N LEU A 74 4.10 17.15 -4.16
CA LEU A 74 4.25 17.41 -2.72
C LEU A 74 2.94 17.97 -2.16
N ASN A 75 2.25 17.28 -1.24
CA ASN A 75 1.05 17.85 -0.61
C ASN A 75 1.42 18.95 0.40
N GLU A 76 0.58 19.98 0.52
CA GLU A 76 0.67 20.94 1.63
C GLU A 76 0.36 20.22 2.94
N ILE A 77 1.42 19.92 3.69
CA ILE A 77 1.30 19.66 5.13
C ILE A 77 1.06 21.02 5.76
N ASN A 78 -0.11 21.24 6.35
CA ASN A 78 -0.44 22.50 7.03
C ASN A 78 0.67 22.86 8.03
N ASN A 79 1.33 23.99 7.80
CA ASN A 79 2.49 24.48 8.55
C ASN A 79 2.13 24.85 10.00
N GLY A 80 2.04 23.85 10.89
CA GLY A 80 1.78 24.08 12.32
C GLY A 80 2.37 23.06 13.28
N SER A 81 2.99 21.98 12.79
CA SER A 81 3.83 21.12 13.63
C SER A 81 4.72 20.27 12.73
N ILE A 82 5.99 20.20 13.09
CA ILE A 82 6.87 19.11 12.67
C ILE A 82 6.32 17.86 13.35
N SER A 83 5.30 17.26 12.76
CA SER A 83 5.19 15.83 12.73
C SER A 83 5.34 15.49 11.26
N SER A 84 6.29 14.61 10.97
CA SER A 84 6.10 13.61 9.93
C SER A 84 4.62 13.46 9.64
N LEU A 85 4.17 13.65 8.39
CA LEU A 85 3.00 12.89 7.94
C LEU A 85 3.24 11.50 8.50
N SER A 86 2.43 11.12 9.48
CA SER A 86 2.49 9.81 10.05
C SER A 86 2.22 8.88 8.88
N LEU A 87 3.31 8.36 8.31
CA LEU A 87 3.35 7.06 7.65
C LEU A 87 2.71 5.98 8.54
N ASP A 88 2.49 6.30 9.82
CA ASP A 88 1.88 5.47 10.87
C ASP A 88 0.40 5.74 11.15
N GLN A 89 -0.32 6.60 10.41
CA GLN A 89 -1.78 6.68 10.55
C GLN A 89 -2.47 5.78 9.52
N PRO A 90 -3.25 4.77 9.95
CA PRO A 90 -3.99 3.92 9.03
C PRO A 90 -4.96 4.77 8.20
N LEU A 91 -4.97 4.53 6.89
CA LEU A 91 -5.93 5.15 5.98
C LEU A 91 -7.36 4.83 6.45
N THR A 92 -8.24 5.83 6.38
CA THR A 92 -9.66 5.64 6.64
C THR A 92 -10.33 4.86 5.50
N LEU A 93 -11.41 4.12 5.79
CA LEU A 93 -12.14 3.33 4.78
C LEU A 93 -12.68 4.19 3.63
N GLU A 94 -13.01 5.46 3.87
CA GLU A 94 -13.46 6.40 2.84
C GLU A 94 -12.31 6.78 1.88
N GLU A 95 -11.10 7.00 2.42
CA GLU A 95 -9.90 7.23 1.61
C GLU A 95 -9.54 6.00 0.76
N VAL A 96 -9.83 4.78 1.24
CA VAL A 96 -9.62 3.52 0.51
C VAL A 96 -10.73 3.25 -0.53
N ARG A 97 -11.93 3.82 -0.37
CA ARG A 97 -13.05 3.63 -1.31
C ARG A 97 -12.96 4.53 -2.53
N ASP A 98 -12.55 5.79 -2.36
CA ASP A 98 -12.37 6.74 -3.46
C ASP A 98 -11.08 6.52 -4.25
N PHE A 99 -10.12 5.82 -3.65
CA PHE A 99 -8.84 5.48 -4.22
C PHE A 99 -8.70 3.96 -4.28
N HIS A 100 -8.69 3.35 -5.46
CA HIS A 100 -8.16 1.99 -5.65
C HIS A 100 -6.65 1.95 -5.33
N THR A 101 -6.26 2.22 -4.08
CA THR A 101 -4.87 2.47 -3.64
C THR A 101 -4.58 1.72 -2.36
N TYR A 102 -5.15 0.52 -2.24
CA TYR A 102 -4.49 -0.53 -1.50
C TYR A 102 -3.58 -1.30 -2.49
N PRO A 103 -2.44 -1.86 -2.06
CA PRO A 103 -1.53 -2.57 -2.96
C PRO A 103 -2.29 -3.56 -3.85
N LEU A 104 -1.94 -3.65 -5.14
CA LEU A 104 -2.65 -4.51 -6.10
C LEU A 104 -2.77 -5.97 -5.61
N LEU A 105 -1.80 -6.42 -4.82
CA LEU A 105 -1.83 -7.70 -4.13
C LEU A 105 -3.02 -7.79 -3.16
N MET A 106 -3.19 -6.82 -2.26
CA MET A 106 -4.31 -6.76 -1.33
C MET A 106 -5.66 -6.69 -2.07
N HIS A 107 -5.74 -5.97 -3.19
CA HIS A 107 -6.93 -5.94 -4.05
C HIS A 107 -7.34 -7.31 -4.55
N ARG A 108 -6.41 -8.02 -5.16
CA ARG A 108 -6.67 -9.38 -5.65
C ARG A 108 -7.03 -10.34 -4.52
N LEU A 109 -6.35 -10.22 -3.38
CA LEU A 109 -6.63 -11.08 -2.22
C LEU A 109 -8.05 -10.88 -1.69
N VAL A 110 -8.49 -9.62 -1.52
CA VAL A 110 -9.86 -9.32 -1.06
C VAL A 110 -10.91 -9.81 -2.07
N GLU A 111 -10.67 -9.60 -3.37
CA GLU A 111 -11.57 -10.07 -4.42
C GLU A 111 -11.69 -11.59 -4.48
N GLN A 112 -10.61 -12.32 -4.23
CA GLN A 112 -10.57 -13.78 -4.31
C GLN A 112 -11.11 -14.45 -3.05
N SER A 113 -10.84 -13.89 -1.87
CA SER A 113 -11.17 -14.54 -0.60
C SER A 113 -12.55 -14.17 -0.06
N HIS A 114 -13.14 -13.05 -0.51
CA HIS A 114 -14.43 -12.54 -0.04
C HIS A 114 -14.52 -12.47 1.50
N PRO A 115 -13.66 -11.69 2.17
CA PRO A 115 -13.62 -11.62 3.64
C PRO A 115 -14.98 -11.18 4.22
N GLN A 116 -15.42 -11.82 5.30
CA GLN A 116 -16.75 -11.61 5.88
C GLN A 116 -16.72 -10.73 7.14
N ASP A 117 -15.57 -10.68 7.82
CA ASP A 117 -15.41 -9.94 9.07
C ASP A 117 -14.02 -9.29 9.17
N ASP A 118 -13.86 -8.43 10.18
CA ASP A 118 -12.60 -7.74 10.50
C ASP A 118 -11.41 -8.70 10.68
N PHE A 119 -11.67 -9.91 11.18
CA PHE A 119 -10.60 -10.90 11.39
C PHE A 119 -10.09 -11.43 10.06
N ASP A 120 -10.99 -11.72 9.12
CA ASP A 120 -10.63 -12.14 7.76
C ASP A 120 -9.75 -11.08 7.08
N PHE A 121 -10.05 -9.78 7.24
CA PHE A 121 -9.22 -8.70 6.71
C PHE A 121 -7.82 -8.66 7.35
N ILE A 122 -7.71 -8.83 8.67
CA ILE A 122 -6.41 -8.91 9.33
C ILE A 122 -5.59 -10.09 8.80
N VAL A 123 -6.21 -11.25 8.60
CA VAL A 123 -5.54 -12.43 8.05
C VAL A 123 -5.05 -12.18 6.63
N LEU A 124 -5.82 -11.46 5.79
CA LEU A 124 -5.38 -11.06 4.45
C LEU A 124 -4.18 -10.13 4.48
N VAL A 125 -4.16 -9.15 5.39
CA VAL A 125 -3.00 -8.25 5.57
C VAL A 125 -1.76 -9.05 5.97
N ILE A 126 -1.87 -9.95 6.95
CA ILE A 126 -0.77 -10.84 7.36
C ILE A 126 -0.29 -11.69 6.18
N HIS A 127 -1.23 -12.25 5.40
CA HIS A 127 -0.92 -13.05 4.23
C HIS A 127 -0.15 -12.25 3.17
N ALA A 128 -0.59 -11.03 2.86
CA ALA A 128 0.10 -10.16 1.91
C ALA A 128 1.52 -9.82 2.37
N LEU A 129 1.72 -9.50 3.65
CA LEU A 129 3.05 -9.22 4.20
C LEU A 129 4.00 -10.43 4.07
N MET A 130 3.48 -11.65 4.26
CA MET A 130 4.27 -12.87 4.03
C MET A 130 4.69 -13.00 2.57
N LEU A 131 3.76 -12.79 1.63
CA LEU A 131 4.05 -12.85 0.19
C LEU A 131 5.06 -11.79 -0.25
N GLU A 132 4.91 -10.55 0.23
CA GLU A 132 5.84 -9.44 -0.04
C GLU A 132 7.24 -9.71 0.54
N SER A 133 7.31 -10.47 1.63
CA SER A 133 8.58 -10.92 2.24
C SER A 133 9.24 -12.08 1.49
N GLY A 134 8.68 -12.53 0.35
CA GLY A 134 9.27 -13.59 -0.48
C GLY A 134 8.79 -15.01 -0.16
N PHE A 135 7.85 -15.16 0.79
CA PHE A 135 7.17 -16.43 1.01
C PHE A 135 6.19 -16.72 -0.12
N GLN A 136 5.96 -18.01 -0.36
CA GLN A 136 4.95 -18.52 -1.26
C GLN A 136 4.07 -19.47 -0.46
N MET A 137 2.78 -19.48 -0.74
CA MET A 137 1.90 -20.48 -0.12
C MET A 137 2.28 -21.89 -0.60
N ASP A 138 2.26 -22.85 0.31
CA ASP A 138 2.58 -24.25 0.01
C ASP A 138 1.41 -24.87 -0.77
N ALA A 139 1.57 -24.92 -2.10
CA ALA A 139 0.52 -25.06 -3.11
C ALA A 139 -0.13 -26.45 -3.25
N GLU A 140 -0.29 -27.21 -2.17
CA GLU A 140 -1.17 -28.39 -2.24
C GLU A 140 -2.66 -28.01 -2.27
N ASN A 141 -3.02 -26.77 -1.93
CA ASN A 141 -4.31 -26.17 -2.25
C ASN A 141 -4.12 -24.67 -2.54
N ASP A 142 -4.80 -24.19 -3.58
CA ASP A 142 -4.71 -22.86 -4.20
C ASP A 142 -4.82 -21.67 -3.24
N TYR A 143 -4.46 -20.48 -3.76
CA TYR A 143 -4.54 -19.10 -3.23
C TYR A 143 -5.82 -18.70 -2.45
N ASP A 144 -6.75 -19.62 -2.24
CA ASP A 144 -7.99 -19.41 -1.53
C ASP A 144 -7.77 -19.48 -0.01
N LEU A 145 -7.77 -18.30 0.62
CA LEU A 145 -7.70 -18.17 2.07
C LEU A 145 -8.82 -18.94 2.78
N ASN A 146 -9.96 -19.17 2.12
CA ASN A 146 -11.06 -19.94 2.72
C ASN A 146 -10.66 -21.39 3.02
N ILE A 147 -9.72 -21.95 2.26
CA ILE A 147 -9.20 -23.31 2.50
C ILE A 147 -8.29 -23.34 3.75
N ALA A 148 -7.65 -22.21 4.07
CA ALA A 148 -6.83 -22.06 5.27
C ALA A 148 -7.66 -21.80 6.55
N ARG A 149 -8.92 -21.37 6.42
CA ARG A 149 -9.83 -21.14 7.54
C ARG A 149 -10.22 -22.48 8.17
N LYS A 150 -9.94 -22.65 9.46
CA LYS A 150 -10.34 -23.84 10.23
C LYS A 150 -11.60 -23.60 11.05
N SER A 151 -11.82 -22.36 11.48
CA SER A 151 -13.05 -21.92 12.13
C SER A 151 -13.27 -20.42 11.91
N SER A 152 -14.35 -19.86 12.45
CA SER A 152 -14.57 -18.41 12.41
C SER A 152 -13.47 -17.60 13.10
N THR A 153 -12.70 -18.21 14.01
CA THR A 153 -11.69 -17.57 14.85
C THR A 153 -10.29 -18.11 14.64
N PHE A 154 -10.06 -19.00 13.67
CA PHE A 154 -8.78 -19.69 13.53
C PHE A 154 -8.42 -19.99 12.07
N TYR A 155 -7.19 -19.63 11.70
CA TYR A 155 -6.57 -19.89 10.41
C TYR A 155 -5.24 -20.63 10.60
N VAL A 156 -4.93 -21.52 9.66
CA VAL A 156 -3.59 -22.12 9.54
C VAL A 156 -3.13 -21.99 8.10
N ILE A 157 -2.12 -21.14 7.88
CA ILE A 157 -1.57 -20.88 6.54
C ILE A 157 -0.15 -21.43 6.48
N ARG A 158 0.16 -22.19 5.43
CA ARG A 158 1.47 -22.81 5.23
C ARG A 158 2.20 -22.14 4.08
N TYR A 159 3.48 -21.89 4.30
CA TYR A 159 4.36 -21.20 3.38
C TYR A 159 5.65 -21.97 3.16
N ARG A 160 6.23 -21.75 1.99
CA ARG A 160 7.63 -22.05 1.65
C ARG A 160 8.33 -20.75 1.29
N HIS A 161 9.64 -20.68 1.49
CA HIS A 161 10.41 -19.48 1.13
C HIS A 161 11.37 -19.80 -0.01
N LYS A 162 11.44 -18.94 -1.04
CA LYS A 162 12.26 -19.18 -2.24
C LYS A 162 13.76 -19.34 -1.94
N LEU A 163 14.26 -18.64 -0.91
CA LEU A 163 15.67 -18.72 -0.52
C LEU A 163 16.00 -19.98 0.30
N CYS A 164 15.00 -20.77 0.67
CA CYS A 164 15.18 -21.96 1.50
C CYS A 164 14.95 -23.25 0.70
N GLU A 165 15.16 -23.25 -0.62
CA GLU A 165 14.84 -24.40 -1.49
C GLU A 165 15.67 -25.67 -1.19
N GLU A 166 16.84 -25.53 -0.58
CA GLU A 166 17.75 -26.65 -0.29
C GLU A 166 17.33 -27.51 0.91
N GLU A 167 16.53 -26.96 1.82
CA GLU A 167 15.97 -27.68 2.96
C GLU A 167 14.45 -27.61 2.87
N ARG A 168 13.72 -28.68 3.19
CA ARG A 168 12.24 -28.72 3.16
C ARG A 168 11.59 -27.83 4.25
N ILE A 169 12.15 -26.66 4.51
CA ILE A 169 11.74 -25.67 5.49
C ILE A 169 10.39 -25.11 5.03
N ARG A 170 9.35 -25.59 5.69
CA ARG A 170 8.00 -25.05 5.60
C ARG A 170 7.72 -24.24 6.85
N CYS A 171 7.17 -23.05 6.67
CA CYS A 171 6.67 -22.21 7.76
C CYS A 171 5.16 -22.36 7.84
N SER A 172 4.60 -22.50 9.03
CA SER A 172 3.17 -22.45 9.27
C SER A 172 2.87 -21.28 10.20
N LEU A 173 1.88 -20.47 9.84
CA LEU A 173 1.29 -19.47 10.71
C LEU A 173 -0.05 -19.98 11.20
N ALA A 174 -0.18 -20.15 12.51
CA ALA A 174 -1.45 -20.36 13.18
C ALA A 174 -1.94 -19.00 13.71
N ILE A 175 -3.06 -18.52 13.18
CA ILE A 175 -3.61 -17.20 13.49
C ILE A 175 -4.94 -17.40 14.19
N MET A 176 -5.06 -16.90 15.41
CA MET A 176 -6.21 -17.10 16.28
C MET A 176 -6.76 -15.77 16.79
N LYS A 177 -8.08 -15.66 16.84
CA LYS A 177 -8.78 -14.53 17.46
C LYS A 177 -9.48 -14.96 18.74
N THR A 178 -9.24 -14.22 19.80
CA THR A 178 -9.97 -14.28 21.06
C THR A 178 -10.48 -12.88 21.38
N ASP A 179 -11.79 -12.68 21.26
CA ASP A 179 -12.43 -11.36 21.34
C ASP A 179 -11.83 -10.35 20.35
N SER A 180 -11.11 -9.34 20.86
CA SER A 180 -10.41 -8.33 20.06
C SER A 180 -8.92 -8.63 19.89
N LEU A 181 -8.39 -9.64 20.59
CA LEU A 181 -6.98 -10.02 20.54
C LEU A 181 -6.76 -11.02 19.39
N VAL A 182 -5.80 -10.72 18.53
CA VAL A 182 -5.24 -11.68 17.55
C VAL A 182 -3.89 -12.15 18.03
N THR A 183 -3.67 -13.45 17.92
CA THR A 183 -2.39 -14.10 18.18
C THR A 183 -1.95 -14.85 16.94
N ILE A 184 -0.68 -14.69 16.59
CA ILE A 184 0.00 -15.37 15.49
C ILE A 184 1.12 -16.19 16.10
N ASP A 185 1.04 -17.50 15.94
CA ASP A 185 2.11 -18.43 16.30
C ASP A 185 2.77 -18.94 15.02
N GLY A 186 4.07 -18.67 14.88
CA GLY A 186 4.89 -19.14 13.76
C GLY A 186 5.62 -20.43 14.11
N VAL A 187 5.56 -21.43 13.23
CA VAL A 187 6.24 -22.72 13.39
C VAL A 187 7.03 -23.05 12.13
N VAL A 188 8.27 -23.50 12.30
CA VAL A 188 9.12 -23.97 11.19
C VAL A 188 9.29 -25.49 11.27
N ASN A 189 8.87 -26.18 10.21
CA ASN A 189 8.73 -27.64 10.18
C ASN A 189 10.04 -28.42 10.14
N SER A 190 11.20 -27.81 9.83
CA SER A 190 12.46 -28.57 9.84
C SER A 190 12.79 -29.14 11.23
N ILE A 191 12.27 -28.53 12.31
CA ILE A 191 12.52 -28.94 13.71
C ILE A 191 11.24 -28.89 14.59
N SER A 192 10.06 -28.61 14.01
CA SER A 192 8.83 -28.29 14.78
C SER A 192 9.08 -27.24 15.88
N GLN A 193 10.00 -26.31 15.62
CA GLN A 193 10.38 -25.28 16.57
C GLN A 193 9.48 -24.07 16.38
N ALA A 194 8.92 -23.58 17.48
CA ALA A 194 8.22 -22.30 17.49
C ALA A 194 9.24 -21.20 17.16
N CYS A 195 8.99 -20.44 16.08
CA CYS A 195 9.90 -19.40 15.61
C CYS A 195 9.51 -18.01 16.10
N GLY A 196 8.29 -17.84 16.61
CA GLY A 196 7.85 -16.58 17.19
C GLY A 196 6.38 -16.60 17.55
N LYS A 197 6.01 -15.71 18.46
CA LYS A 197 4.64 -15.43 18.84
C LYS A 197 4.42 -13.93 18.83
N LEU A 198 3.38 -13.48 18.15
CA LEU A 198 2.96 -12.08 18.11
C LEU A 198 1.50 -12.00 18.55
N SER A 199 1.18 -11.07 19.43
CA SER A 199 -0.19 -10.80 19.84
C SER A 199 -0.47 -9.30 19.76
N PHE A 200 -1.64 -8.94 19.24
CA PHE A 200 -2.05 -7.55 19.10
C PHE A 200 -3.57 -7.42 19.09
N ASN A 201 -4.07 -6.22 19.39
CA ASN A 201 -5.51 -5.94 19.37
C ASN A 201 -5.95 -5.46 17.99
N ILE A 202 -6.96 -6.10 17.39
CA ILE A 202 -7.51 -5.74 16.08
C ILE A 202 -7.97 -4.28 16.04
N SER A 203 -8.57 -3.76 17.12
CA SER A 203 -9.11 -2.41 17.17
C SER A 203 -8.07 -1.32 16.96
N ASN A 204 -6.78 -1.65 17.12
CA ASN A 204 -5.68 -0.72 16.89
C ASN A 204 -5.34 -0.58 15.40
N TYR A 205 -5.82 -1.49 14.56
CA TYR A 205 -5.46 -1.56 13.13
C TYR A 205 -6.66 -1.42 12.20
N LEU A 206 -7.87 -1.73 12.68
CA LEU A 206 -9.10 -1.53 11.93
C LEU A 206 -9.96 -0.45 12.57
N HIS A 207 -10.23 0.58 11.78
CA HIS A 207 -11.23 1.60 12.12
C HIS A 207 -12.54 1.26 11.44
N THR A 208 -13.44 0.61 12.16
CA THR A 208 -14.86 0.60 11.79
C THR A 208 -15.39 2.01 12.03
N GLN A 209 -15.70 2.75 10.96
CA GLN A 209 -16.51 3.96 11.11
C GLN A 209 -17.83 3.56 11.75
N LYS A 210 -18.08 4.02 12.98
CA LYS A 210 -19.40 3.92 13.58
C LYS A 210 -20.29 4.91 12.83
N GLU A 211 -21.20 4.39 12.02
CA GLU A 211 -22.35 5.15 11.50
C GLU A 211 -23.24 5.66 12.64
#